data_AF-A0A958QAF1-F1
#
_entry.id   AF-A0A958QAF1-F1
#
_cell.length_a   1.000
_cell.length_b   1.000
_cell.length_c   1.000
_cell.angle_alpha   90.00
_cell.angle_beta   90.00
_cell.angle_gamma   90.00
#
_symmetry.space_group_name_H-M   'P 1'
#
loop_
_entity.id
_entity.type
_entity.pdbx_description
1 polymer ?
#
loop_
_entity_poly.entity_id
_entity_poly.type
_entity_poly.pdbx_seq_one_letter_code
_entity_poly.pdbx_strand_id
1 'polypeptide(L)'
;MFELIDSVPQSAEIKVVGVGGGGGNALNHMLANNVEGVEFICANTDAQALKAISAKTVLQLGGQVTKGLGAGANPEIGRQAAMEDRERIIEVLQGADMVFITAGMGGGTGTGAAPVFAQIARELGILTVAVVTKPFAFEGRKRAQIAEAGIAALAEHVDSLITIPNEKLLSV
;
A
#
# COMPACT_ATOMS: atom_id res chain seq x y z
N MET A 1 -19.24 21.19 30.00
CA MET A 1 -18.12 22.14 29.88
C MET A 1 -17.60 21.96 28.47
N PHE A 2 -17.73 22.98 27.61
CA PHE A 2 -17.20 22.94 26.26
C PHE A 2 -15.81 23.58 26.29
N GLU A 3 -14.80 22.90 25.78
CA GLU A 3 -13.48 23.49 25.54
C GLU A 3 -13.54 24.32 24.26
N LEU A 4 -13.20 25.60 24.40
CA LEU A 4 -12.86 26.45 23.27
C LEU A 4 -11.49 26.01 22.77
N ILE A 5 -11.46 25.51 21.54
CA ILE A 5 -10.21 25.20 20.85
C ILE A 5 -9.68 26.54 20.30
N ASP A 6 -8.60 27.04 20.92
CA ASP A 6 -7.98 28.35 20.59
C ASP A 6 -7.27 28.38 19.23
N SER A 7 -7.09 27.23 18.58
CA SER A 7 -6.51 27.12 17.25
C SER A 7 -7.25 26.07 16.41
N VAL A 8 -7.54 26.39 15.15
CA VAL A 8 -7.97 25.38 14.18
C VAL A 8 -6.88 24.31 14.14
N PRO A 9 -7.18 23.02 14.42
CA PRO A 9 -6.15 21.99 14.38
C PRO A 9 -5.49 22.02 13.00
N GLN A 10 -4.16 22.06 13.00
CA GLN A 10 -3.34 21.92 11.81
C GLN A 10 -3.84 20.65 11.07
N SER A 11 -4.20 20.77 9.78
CA SER A 11 -4.77 19.63 9.07
C SER A 11 -3.77 18.48 9.11
N ALA A 12 -4.21 17.32 9.60
CA ALA A 12 -3.37 16.13 9.69
C ALA A 12 -2.78 15.81 8.31
N GLU A 13 -1.48 15.54 8.25
CA GLU A 13 -0.78 15.15 7.04
C GLU A 13 -1.07 13.67 6.76
N ILE A 14 -2.00 13.42 5.84
CA ILE A 14 -2.46 12.06 5.49
C ILE A 14 -1.80 11.63 4.19
N LYS A 15 -1.16 10.46 4.21
CA LYS A 15 -0.57 9.83 3.01
C LYS A 15 -1.30 8.55 2.64
N VAL A 16 -1.54 8.33 1.36
CA VAL A 16 -2.15 7.10 0.83
C VAL A 16 -1.15 6.41 -0.08
N VAL A 17 -0.68 5.24 0.34
CA VAL A 17 0.32 4.44 -0.37
C VAL A 17 -0.35 3.26 -1.07
N GLY A 18 -0.31 3.25 -2.39
CA GLY A 18 -0.78 2.14 -3.22
C GLY A 18 0.36 1.24 -3.62
N VAL A 19 0.36 0.01 -3.12
CA VAL A 19 1.46 -0.95 -3.30
C VAL A 19 1.08 -2.01 -4.34
N GLY A 20 1.94 -2.17 -5.34
CA GLY A 20 1.76 -3.09 -6.46
C GLY A 20 0.64 -2.67 -7.43
N GLY A 21 0.32 -3.53 -8.40
CA GLY A 21 -0.67 -3.21 -9.43
C GLY A 21 -2.09 -2.94 -8.88
N GLY A 22 -2.55 -3.76 -7.94
CA GLY A 22 -3.87 -3.56 -7.31
C GLY A 22 -3.98 -2.25 -6.53
N GLY A 23 -2.95 -1.92 -5.73
CA GLY A 23 -2.89 -0.65 -5.00
C GLY A 23 -2.78 0.56 -5.94
N GLY A 24 -1.93 0.47 -6.97
CA GLY A 24 -1.80 1.52 -7.98
C GLY A 24 -3.11 1.79 -8.75
N ASN A 25 -3.86 0.75 -9.09
CA ASN A 25 -5.17 0.91 -9.73
C ASN A 25 -6.18 1.59 -8.79
N ALA A 26 -6.19 1.23 -7.51
CA ALA A 26 -7.04 1.87 -6.51
C ALA A 26 -6.72 3.36 -6.34
N LEU A 27 -5.42 3.74 -6.32
CA LEU A 27 -5.02 5.14 -6.27
C LEU A 27 -5.45 5.91 -7.51
N ASN A 28 -5.24 5.36 -8.71
CA ASN A 28 -5.67 6.00 -9.95
C ASN A 28 -7.18 6.28 -9.92
N HIS A 29 -7.98 5.36 -9.39
CA HIS A 29 -9.40 5.58 -9.19
C HIS A 29 -9.68 6.72 -8.18
N MET A 30 -8.99 6.76 -7.03
CA MET A 30 -9.14 7.84 -6.05
C MET A 30 -8.78 9.21 -6.64
N LEU A 31 -7.70 9.29 -7.42
CA LEU A 31 -7.26 10.49 -8.13
C LEU A 31 -8.30 10.96 -9.14
N ALA A 32 -8.86 10.05 -9.93
CA ALA A 32 -9.91 10.37 -10.90
C ALA A 32 -11.21 10.88 -10.25
N ASN A 33 -11.45 10.53 -8.99
CA ASN A 33 -12.62 10.96 -8.22
C ASN A 33 -12.34 12.20 -7.33
N ASN A 34 -11.22 12.90 -7.54
CA ASN A 34 -10.85 14.13 -6.83
C ASN A 34 -10.91 14.01 -5.29
N VAL A 35 -10.35 12.94 -4.74
CA VAL A 35 -10.15 12.86 -3.28
C VAL A 35 -9.08 13.89 -2.87
N GLU A 36 -9.47 14.86 -2.04
CA GLU A 36 -8.62 15.96 -1.58
C GLU A 36 -8.07 15.72 -0.16
N GLY A 37 -7.06 16.50 0.23
CA GLY A 37 -6.50 16.49 1.59
C GLY A 37 -5.59 15.30 1.90
N VAL A 38 -5.16 14.56 0.89
CA VAL A 38 -4.23 13.43 1.06
C VAL A 38 -3.12 13.45 -0.01
N GLU A 39 -1.93 12.99 0.36
CA GLU A 39 -0.83 12.77 -0.58
C GLU A 39 -0.88 11.33 -1.13
N PHE A 40 -0.93 11.18 -2.44
CA PHE A 40 -0.94 9.86 -3.09
C PHE A 40 0.45 9.41 -3.50
N ILE A 41 0.86 8.23 -3.03
CA ILE A 41 2.16 7.61 -3.30
C ILE A 41 1.92 6.25 -3.94
N CYS A 42 2.36 6.03 -5.18
CA CYS A 42 2.34 4.70 -5.77
C CYS A 42 3.70 4.01 -5.64
N ALA A 43 3.73 2.78 -5.14
CA ALA A 43 4.94 1.97 -5.05
C ALA A 43 4.79 0.65 -5.82
N ASN A 44 5.68 0.38 -6.76
CA ASN A 44 5.64 -0.88 -7.53
C ASN A 44 7.04 -1.32 -7.98
N THR A 45 7.23 -2.61 -8.22
CA THR A 45 8.46 -3.17 -8.79
C THR A 45 8.44 -3.17 -10.32
N ASP A 46 7.25 -3.08 -10.93
CA ASP A 46 7.08 -3.01 -12.37
C ASP A 46 7.14 -1.54 -12.84
N ALA A 47 8.20 -1.21 -13.58
CA ALA A 47 8.43 0.13 -14.09
C ALA A 47 7.42 0.54 -15.19
N GLN A 48 6.85 -0.43 -15.92
CA GLN A 48 5.83 -0.14 -16.93
C GLN A 48 4.52 0.24 -16.26
N ALA A 49 4.13 -0.49 -15.21
CA ALA A 49 2.94 -0.17 -14.43
C ALA A 49 3.01 1.23 -13.84
N LEU A 50 4.18 1.66 -13.36
CA LEU A 50 4.37 3.00 -12.77
C LEU A 50 4.20 4.14 -13.79
N LYS A 51 4.54 3.92 -15.06
CA LYS A 51 4.35 4.95 -16.12
C LYS A 51 2.88 5.25 -16.42
N ALA A 52 1.97 4.32 -16.11
CA ALA A 52 0.54 4.47 -16.34
C ALA A 52 -0.19 5.16 -15.17
N ILE A 53 0.54 5.59 -14.13
CA ILE A 53 -0.04 6.11 -12.89
C ILE A 53 0.03 7.62 -12.87
N SER A 54 -1.07 8.27 -12.50
CA SER A 54 -1.20 9.73 -12.47
C SER A 54 -0.84 10.35 -11.12
N ALA A 55 -0.39 9.54 -10.15
CA ALA A 55 0.05 10.02 -8.85
C ALA A 55 1.27 10.93 -8.97
N LYS A 56 1.33 11.96 -8.12
CA LYS A 56 2.47 12.89 -8.08
C LYS A 56 3.74 12.22 -7.58
N THR A 57 3.61 11.31 -6.62
CA THR A 57 4.73 10.59 -6.01
C THR A 57 4.70 9.14 -6.44
N VAL A 58 5.77 8.70 -7.13
CA VAL A 58 5.87 7.36 -7.70
C VAL A 58 7.22 6.75 -7.31
N LEU A 59 7.18 5.59 -6.65
CA LEU A 59 8.34 4.89 -6.11
C LEU A 59 8.52 3.54 -6.81
N GLN A 60 9.58 3.42 -7.61
CA GLN A 60 10.01 2.13 -8.13
C GLN A 60 10.80 1.38 -7.06
N LEU A 61 10.35 0.16 -6.74
CA LEU A 61 10.94 -0.75 -5.76
C LEU A 61 11.85 -1.78 -6.44
N GLY A 62 12.92 -2.19 -5.75
CA GLY A 62 13.83 -3.25 -6.12
C GLY A 62 14.46 -3.04 -7.49
N GLY A 63 15.04 -1.86 -7.73
CA GLY A 63 15.66 -1.51 -9.00
C GLY A 63 16.72 -2.54 -9.42
N GLN A 64 17.50 -3.05 -8.47
CA GLN A 64 18.51 -4.08 -8.73
C GLN A 64 17.90 -5.48 -8.75
N VAL A 65 17.03 -5.81 -7.79
CA VAL A 65 16.43 -7.15 -7.65
C VAL A 65 15.55 -7.52 -8.85
N THR A 66 14.74 -6.59 -9.34
CA THR A 66 13.73 -6.87 -10.38
C THR A 66 14.10 -6.31 -11.75
N LYS A 67 15.05 -5.38 -11.83
CA LYS A 67 15.38 -4.63 -13.05
C LYS A 67 14.16 -3.94 -13.68
N GLY A 68 13.16 -3.61 -12.87
CA GLY A 68 11.90 -3.00 -13.31
C GLY A 68 10.91 -3.95 -14.00
N LEU A 69 11.13 -5.26 -13.95
CA LEU A 69 10.27 -6.27 -14.58
C LEU A 69 9.16 -6.80 -13.65
N GLY A 70 9.11 -6.31 -12.42
CA GLY A 70 8.13 -6.76 -11.43
C GLY A 70 8.56 -7.99 -10.62
N ALA A 71 7.73 -8.36 -9.64
CA ALA A 71 8.02 -9.44 -8.69
C ALA A 71 7.54 -10.85 -9.15
N GLY A 72 6.98 -10.99 -10.35
CA GLY A 72 6.59 -12.30 -10.91
C GLY A 72 5.62 -13.11 -10.03
N ALA A 73 4.69 -12.46 -9.35
CA ALA A 73 3.78 -13.07 -8.36
C ALA A 73 4.47 -13.77 -7.17
N ASN A 74 5.76 -13.50 -6.93
CA ASN A 74 6.50 -13.99 -5.78
C ASN A 74 6.57 -12.91 -4.68
N PRO A 75 5.91 -13.11 -3.51
CA PRO A 75 5.94 -12.15 -2.41
C PRO A 75 7.34 -11.88 -1.87
N GLU A 76 8.22 -12.88 -1.87
CA GLU A 76 9.56 -12.72 -1.32
C GLU A 76 10.38 -11.73 -2.14
N ILE A 77 10.22 -11.73 -3.48
CA ILE A 77 10.84 -10.72 -4.36
C ILE A 77 10.26 -9.33 -4.05
N GLY A 78 8.94 -9.23 -3.83
CA GLY A 78 8.30 -7.97 -3.44
C GLY A 78 8.83 -7.42 -2.11
N ARG A 79 9.02 -8.30 -1.13
CA ARG A 79 9.58 -7.96 0.18
C ARG A 79 11.03 -7.51 0.08
N GLN A 80 11.87 -8.25 -0.65
CA GLN A 80 13.27 -7.90 -0.87
C GLN A 80 13.40 -6.55 -1.59
N ALA A 81 12.57 -6.31 -2.61
CA ALA A 81 12.52 -5.05 -3.32
C ALA A 81 12.15 -3.86 -2.41
N ALA A 82 11.21 -4.04 -1.49
CA ALA A 82 10.84 -3.01 -0.52
C ALA A 82 11.95 -2.77 0.52
N MET A 83 12.64 -3.83 0.96
CA MET A 83 13.76 -3.71 1.89
C MET A 83 14.99 -3.05 1.25
N GLU A 84 15.24 -3.29 -0.04
CA GLU A 84 16.30 -2.63 -0.82
C GLU A 84 16.08 -1.11 -0.82
N ASP A 85 14.84 -0.66 -1.05
CA ASP A 85 14.48 0.77 -1.11
C ASP A 85 13.97 1.33 0.24
N ARG A 86 14.35 0.72 1.37
CA ARG A 86 13.87 1.12 2.70
C ARG A 86 14.07 2.61 2.99
N GLU A 87 15.24 3.17 2.68
CA GLU A 87 15.54 4.58 2.92
C GLU A 87 14.60 5.50 2.13
N ARG A 88 14.33 5.16 0.87
CA ARG A 88 13.38 5.91 0.03
C ARG A 88 11.94 5.80 0.54
N ILE A 89 11.56 4.65 1.11
CA ILE A 89 10.26 4.49 1.76
C ILE A 89 10.16 5.41 2.99
N ILE A 90 11.22 5.51 3.80
CA ILE A 90 11.26 6.43 4.95
C ILE A 90 11.07 7.87 4.48
N GLU A 91 11.82 8.31 3.46
CA GLU A 91 11.73 9.67 2.91
C GLU A 91 10.31 10.04 2.48
N VAL A 92 9.61 9.14 1.77
CA VAL A 92 8.25 9.43 1.30
C VAL A 92 7.19 9.36 2.41
N LEU A 93 7.43 8.60 3.48
CA LEU A 93 6.50 8.49 4.61
C LEU A 93 6.71 9.56 5.67
N GLN A 94 7.90 10.15 5.74
CA GLN A 94 8.24 11.14 6.75
C GLN A 94 7.28 12.34 6.73
N GLY A 95 6.95 12.84 7.93
CA GLY A 95 6.05 13.98 8.12
C GLY A 95 4.56 13.65 8.05
N ALA A 96 4.17 12.39 7.82
CA ALA A 96 2.77 11.99 7.90
C ALA A 96 2.32 11.78 9.35
N ASP A 97 1.12 12.24 9.67
CA ASP A 97 0.42 11.88 10.91
C ASP A 97 -0.27 10.52 10.77
N MET A 98 -0.75 10.22 9.55
CA MET A 98 -1.47 9.00 9.23
C MET A 98 -1.10 8.49 7.85
N VAL A 99 -0.95 7.17 7.72
CA VAL A 99 -0.76 6.49 6.43
C VAL A 99 -1.82 5.43 6.18
N PHE A 100 -2.41 5.48 4.99
CA PHE A 100 -3.26 4.43 4.44
C PHE A 100 -2.46 3.58 3.46
N ILE A 101 -2.30 2.30 3.75
CA ILE A 101 -1.65 1.35 2.85
C ILE A 101 -2.72 0.57 2.11
N THR A 102 -2.79 0.72 0.78
CA THR A 102 -3.71 -0.02 -0.08
C THR A 102 -2.98 -1.00 -0.99
N ALA A 103 -3.42 -2.26 -1.00
CA ALA A 103 -2.81 -3.31 -1.80
C ALA A 103 -3.80 -4.40 -2.18
N GLY A 104 -3.61 -4.96 -3.37
CA GLY A 104 -4.25 -6.21 -3.77
C GLY A 104 -3.43 -7.42 -3.32
N MET A 105 -3.96 -8.21 -2.40
CA MET A 105 -3.25 -9.36 -1.82
C MET A 105 -3.28 -10.56 -2.75
N GLY A 106 -2.28 -11.43 -2.64
CA GLY A 106 -2.11 -12.62 -3.47
C GLY A 106 -1.15 -12.44 -4.64
N GLY A 107 -0.77 -11.20 -4.97
CA GLY A 107 0.30 -10.91 -5.93
C GLY A 107 1.70 -11.04 -5.32
N GLY A 108 2.72 -10.60 -6.06
CA GLY A 108 4.11 -10.54 -5.57
C GLY A 108 4.38 -9.24 -4.82
N THR A 109 4.33 -8.11 -5.53
CA THR A 109 4.70 -6.80 -4.98
C THR A 109 3.80 -6.38 -3.83
N GLY A 110 2.47 -6.32 -4.03
CA GLY A 110 1.53 -5.91 -2.98
C GLY A 110 1.66 -6.73 -1.71
N THR A 111 1.60 -8.05 -1.84
CA THR A 111 1.69 -8.99 -0.70
C THR A 111 3.01 -8.90 0.06
N GLY A 112 4.13 -8.77 -0.65
CA GLY A 112 5.47 -8.77 -0.04
C GLY A 112 5.91 -7.41 0.49
N ALA A 113 5.58 -6.34 -0.21
CA ALA A 113 6.03 -4.99 0.12
C ALA A 113 5.10 -4.29 1.13
N ALA A 114 3.78 -4.54 1.11
CA ALA A 114 2.87 -3.84 2.02
C ALA A 114 3.22 -4.01 3.52
N PRO A 115 3.61 -5.20 4.01
CA PRO A 115 4.07 -5.35 5.40
C PRO A 115 5.32 -4.53 5.72
N VAL A 116 6.23 -4.35 4.75
CA VAL A 116 7.46 -3.54 4.93
C VAL A 116 7.11 -2.06 5.05
N PHE A 117 6.19 -1.56 4.23
CA PHE A 117 5.68 -0.18 4.38
C PHE A 117 5.03 0.04 5.75
N ALA A 118 4.20 -0.90 6.20
CA ALA A 118 3.54 -0.82 7.50
C ALA A 118 4.55 -0.82 8.66
N GLN A 119 5.56 -1.69 8.58
CA GLN A 119 6.62 -1.75 9.57
C GLN A 119 7.36 -0.42 9.66
N ILE A 120 7.76 0.16 8.53
CA ILE A 120 8.48 1.44 8.49
C ILE A 120 7.60 2.58 9.04
N ALA A 121 6.33 2.64 8.63
CA ALA A 121 5.41 3.65 9.12
C ALA A 121 5.26 3.60 10.66
N ARG A 122 5.14 2.39 11.21
CA ARG A 122 5.06 2.16 12.66
C ARG A 122 6.35 2.55 13.39
N GLU A 123 7.52 2.27 12.81
CA GLU A 123 8.82 2.71 13.36
C GLU A 123 8.95 4.24 13.37
N LEU A 124 8.32 4.93 12.42
CA LEU A 124 8.25 6.39 12.37
C LEU A 124 7.17 6.98 13.29
N GLY A 125 6.40 6.14 13.98
CA GLY A 125 5.32 6.59 14.89
C GLY A 125 4.07 7.09 14.19
N ILE A 126 3.85 6.71 12.92
CA ILE A 126 2.72 7.14 12.09
C ILE A 126 1.53 6.22 12.34
N LEU A 127 0.32 6.79 12.49
CA LEU A 127 -0.91 5.99 12.57
C LEU A 127 -1.11 5.22 11.26
N THR A 128 -1.01 3.90 11.32
CA THR A 128 -0.91 3.04 10.13
C THR A 128 -2.18 2.21 9.96
N VAL A 129 -2.94 2.50 8.90
CA VAL A 129 -4.15 1.77 8.53
C VAL A 129 -3.95 1.07 7.19
N ALA A 130 -4.19 -0.23 7.14
CA ALA A 130 -4.16 -0.98 5.88
C ALA A 130 -5.57 -1.28 5.36
N VAL A 131 -5.79 -1.05 4.07
CA VAL A 131 -7.02 -1.41 3.34
C VAL A 131 -6.64 -2.33 2.20
N VAL A 132 -6.90 -3.62 2.34
CA VAL A 132 -6.42 -4.63 1.40
C VAL A 132 -7.54 -5.51 0.86
N THR A 133 -7.42 -5.92 -0.40
CA THR A 133 -8.39 -6.83 -1.03
C THR A 133 -7.89 -8.26 -1.04
N LYS A 134 -8.77 -9.22 -0.73
CA LYS A 134 -8.52 -10.65 -0.97
C LYS A 134 -8.87 -11.01 -2.42
N PRO A 135 -8.11 -11.91 -3.08
CA PRO A 135 -8.36 -12.28 -4.47
C PRO A 135 -9.73 -12.97 -4.64
N PHE A 136 -10.26 -12.99 -5.87
CA PHE A 136 -11.47 -13.76 -6.20
C PHE A 136 -11.20 -15.27 -6.14
N ALA A 137 -12.23 -16.08 -5.90
CA ALA A 137 -12.08 -17.55 -5.86
C ALA A 137 -11.53 -18.13 -7.18
N PHE A 138 -11.92 -17.53 -8.32
CA PHE A 138 -11.47 -17.97 -9.65
C PHE A 138 -9.99 -17.68 -9.95
N GLU A 139 -9.32 -16.82 -9.17
CA GLU A 139 -7.88 -16.55 -9.35
C GLU A 139 -6.98 -17.67 -8.80
N GLY A 140 -7.58 -18.68 -8.17
CA GLY A 140 -6.94 -19.92 -7.80
C GLY A 140 -6.43 -19.97 -6.36
N ARG A 141 -6.39 -21.20 -5.82
CA ARG A 141 -6.07 -21.48 -4.42
C ARG A 141 -4.68 -20.98 -4.00
N LYS A 142 -3.69 -21.05 -4.88
CA LYS A 142 -2.32 -20.58 -4.61
C LYS A 142 -2.31 -19.08 -4.30
N ARG A 143 -3.08 -18.28 -5.06
CA ARG A 143 -3.18 -16.83 -4.86
C ARG A 143 -3.85 -16.49 -3.53
N ALA A 144 -4.90 -17.24 -3.17
CA ALA A 144 -5.56 -17.09 -1.87
C ALA A 144 -4.63 -17.41 -0.69
N GLN A 145 -3.85 -18.49 -0.76
CA GLN A 145 -2.86 -18.83 0.29
C GLN A 145 -1.80 -17.75 0.46
N ILE A 146 -1.28 -17.22 -0.64
CA ILE A 146 -0.34 -16.10 -0.63
C ILE A 146 -0.97 -14.87 0.02
N ALA A 147 -2.23 -14.57 -0.31
CA ALA A 147 -2.96 -13.45 0.26
C ALA A 147 -3.11 -13.58 1.77
N GLU A 148 -3.57 -14.73 2.28
CA GLU A 148 -3.73 -14.94 3.73
C GLU A 148 -2.40 -14.81 4.48
N ALA A 149 -1.31 -15.37 3.94
CA ALA A 149 0.02 -15.24 4.55
C ALA A 149 0.49 -13.77 4.60
N GLY A 150 0.31 -13.01 3.53
CA GLY A 150 0.66 -11.59 3.51
C GLY A 150 -0.22 -10.73 4.41
N ILE A 151 -1.51 -11.06 4.53
CA ILE A 151 -2.45 -10.37 5.43
C ILE A 151 -2.06 -10.61 6.88
N ALA A 152 -1.69 -11.85 7.24
CA ALA A 152 -1.19 -12.17 8.57
C ALA A 152 0.08 -11.37 8.92
N ALA A 153 1.07 -11.34 8.02
CA ALA A 153 2.28 -10.54 8.20
C ALA A 153 1.99 -9.03 8.29
N LEU A 154 1.07 -8.52 7.49
CA LEU A 154 0.67 -7.10 7.53
C LEU A 154 0.00 -6.74 8.86
N ALA A 155 -0.85 -7.63 9.39
CA ALA A 155 -1.57 -7.42 10.64
C ALA A 155 -0.64 -7.20 11.85
N GLU A 156 0.58 -7.72 11.82
CA GLU A 156 1.58 -7.54 12.88
C GLU A 156 2.13 -6.10 12.93
N HIS A 157 1.99 -5.33 11.85
CA HIS A 157 2.65 -4.04 11.66
C HIS A 157 1.70 -2.84 11.51
N VAL A 158 0.39 -3.05 11.56
CA VAL A 158 -0.61 -1.97 11.40
C VAL A 158 -1.41 -1.78 12.69
N ASP A 159 -1.90 -0.55 12.90
CA ASP A 159 -2.82 -0.24 14.00
C ASP A 159 -4.24 -0.73 13.70
N SER A 160 -4.62 -0.71 12.41
CA SER A 160 -5.90 -1.23 11.93
C SER A 160 -5.76 -1.86 10.55
N LEU A 161 -6.50 -2.95 10.34
CA LEU A 161 -6.50 -3.71 9.10
C LEU A 161 -7.95 -3.92 8.61
N ILE A 162 -8.26 -3.35 7.46
CA ILE A 162 -9.53 -3.51 6.75
C ILE A 162 -9.29 -4.49 5.61
N THR A 163 -9.95 -5.65 5.68
CA THR A 163 -9.89 -6.66 4.61
C THR A 163 -11.20 -6.67 3.81
N ILE A 164 -11.08 -6.50 2.50
CA ILE A 164 -12.20 -6.50 1.57
C ILE A 164 -12.17 -7.81 0.78
N PRO A 165 -13.12 -8.74 1.00
CA PRO A 165 -13.20 -9.97 0.21
C PRO A 165 -13.80 -9.67 -1.17
N ASN A 166 -13.00 -9.76 -2.24
CA ASN A 166 -13.48 -9.47 -3.60
C ASN A 166 -14.67 -10.34 -4.02
N GLU A 167 -14.82 -11.54 -3.46
CA GLU A 167 -15.96 -12.42 -3.73
C GLU A 167 -17.31 -11.75 -3.44
N LYS A 168 -17.37 -10.86 -2.44
CA LYS A 168 -18.61 -10.13 -2.10
C LYS A 168 -18.97 -9.04 -3.12
N LEU A 169 -18.10 -8.76 -4.09
CA LEU A 169 -18.36 -7.81 -5.18
C LEU A 169 -19.09 -8.46 -6.37
N LEU A 170 -19.10 -9.79 -6.45
CA LEU A 170 -19.77 -10.54 -7.52
C LEU A 170 -21.27 -10.74 -7.25
N SER A 171 -21.73 -10.54 -6.02
CA SER A 171 -23.12 -10.78 -5.61
C SER A 171 -24.06 -9.61 -5.94
N VAL A 172 -23.86 -8.94 -7.09
CA VAL A 172 -24.71 -7.84 -7.57
C VAL A 172 -25.45 -8.26 -8.82
#